data_AF-A0A2G9WPK1-F1
#
_entry.id   AF-A0A2G9WPK1-F1
#
_cell.length_a   1.000
_cell.length_b   1.000
_cell.length_c   1.000
_cell.angle_alpha   90.00
_cell.angle_beta   90.00
_cell.angle_gamma   90.00
#
_symmetry.space_group_name_H-M   'P 1'
#
loop_
_entity.id
_entity.type
_entity.pdbx_description
1 polymer ?
#
loop_
_entity_poly.entity_id
_entity_poly.type
_entity_poly.pdbx_seq_one_letter_code
_entity_poly.pdbx_strand_id
1 'polypeptide(L)'
;MMQQSGIVGIVGERTALSSCHRLEEFLERVGGRYQPLTGPNAGKLLHLTAEERWACSITTMMAIDETKAERLAAVAEDRRQRDRERKRRERAGTVKKQRTIYEAGSISRAKPWEALGMSRASWYRAGKPEPTVAEHRETSMSALSI
;
A
#
# COMPACT_ATOMS: atom_id res chain seq x y z
N MET A 1 -0.69 33.49 -1.07
CA MET A 1 -1.97 34.17 -1.36
C MET A 1 -2.98 33.09 -1.77
N MET A 2 -3.95 32.82 -0.90
CA MET A 2 -5.03 31.84 -1.13
C MET A 2 -6.16 32.46 -1.95
N GLN A 3 -6.68 31.64 -2.88
CA GLN A 3 -8.07 31.50 -3.33
C GLN A 3 -8.86 32.76 -3.70
N GLN A 4 -9.24 32.85 -4.97
CA GLN A 4 -10.57 33.35 -5.31
C GLN A 4 -11.28 32.29 -6.17
N SER A 5 -12.06 31.46 -5.48
CA SER A 5 -13.09 30.61 -6.07
C SER A 5 -14.20 31.53 -6.59
N GLY A 6 -14.30 31.69 -7.91
CA GLY A 6 -15.40 32.40 -8.54
C GLY A 6 -16.69 31.60 -8.38
N ILE A 7 -17.59 32.08 -7.52
CA ILE A 7 -19.00 31.69 -7.58
C ILE A 7 -19.55 32.22 -8.91
N VAL A 8 -19.96 31.32 -9.80
CA VAL A 8 -20.70 31.67 -11.03
C VAL A 8 -21.97 32.41 -10.59
N GLY A 9 -22.18 33.62 -11.13
CA GLY A 9 -23.09 34.63 -10.60
C GLY A 9 -24.52 34.16 -10.30
N ILE A 10 -25.18 34.90 -9.42
CA ILE A 10 -26.59 34.72 -9.07
C ILE A 10 -27.43 34.79 -10.36
N VAL A 11 -28.01 33.66 -10.75
CA VAL A 11 -28.93 33.60 -11.89
C VAL A 11 -30.16 34.42 -11.51
N GLY A 12 -30.49 35.43 -12.32
CA GLY A 12 -31.69 36.24 -12.09
C GLY A 12 -32.96 35.37 -12.05
N GLU A 13 -33.89 35.72 -11.18
CA GLU A 13 -35.09 34.92 -10.85
C GLU A 13 -35.85 34.44 -12.10
N ARG A 14 -36.04 35.32 -13.10
CA ARG A 14 -36.70 34.97 -14.37
C ARG A 14 -35.96 33.88 -15.15
N THR A 15 -34.63 33.93 -15.17
CA THR A 15 -33.80 32.93 -15.87
C THR A 15 -33.80 31.61 -15.12
N ALA A 16 -33.78 31.65 -13.78
CA ALA A 16 -33.93 30.46 -12.95
C ALA A 16 -35.30 29.81 -13.20
N LEU A 17 -36.39 30.58 -13.10
CA LEU A 17 -37.75 30.09 -13.31
C LEU A 17 -37.97 29.55 -14.73
N SER A 18 -37.48 30.26 -15.75
CA SER A 18 -37.54 29.79 -17.15
C SER A 18 -36.75 28.50 -17.39
N SER A 19 -35.64 28.31 -16.67
CA SER A 19 -34.85 27.08 -16.75
C SER A 19 -35.55 25.93 -16.04
N CYS A 20 -36.16 26.18 -14.87
CA CYS A 20 -36.98 25.21 -14.15
C CYS A 20 -38.16 24.74 -15.01
N HIS A 21 -38.93 25.66 -15.61
CA HIS A 21 -40.06 25.29 -16.47
C HIS A 21 -39.62 24.53 -17.74
N ARG A 22 -38.48 24.89 -18.35
CA ARG A 22 -37.94 24.13 -19.48
C ARG A 22 -37.48 22.73 -19.08
N LEU A 23 -36.94 22.58 -17.87
CA LEU A 23 -36.59 21.27 -17.32
C LEU A 23 -37.85 20.47 -17.00
N GLU A 24 -38.87 21.06 -16.40
CA GLU A 24 -40.17 20.43 -16.16
C GLU A 24 -40.80 19.97 -17.48
N GLU A 25 -40.91 20.83 -18.49
CA GLU A 25 -41.46 20.47 -19.80
C GLU A 25 -40.64 19.37 -20.48
N PHE A 26 -39.31 19.45 -20.41
CA PHE A 26 -38.43 18.39 -20.92
C PHE A 26 -38.66 17.07 -20.17
N LEU A 27 -38.74 17.11 -18.84
CA LEU A 27 -38.98 15.96 -17.99
C LEU A 27 -40.43 15.45 -18.10
N GLU A 28 -41.42 16.25 -18.44
CA GLU A 28 -42.79 15.77 -18.70
C GLU A 28 -42.84 15.07 -20.06
N ARG A 29 -42.22 15.68 -21.08
CA ARG A 29 -42.13 15.12 -22.43
C ARG A 29 -41.32 13.84 -22.47
N VAL A 30 -40.24 13.77 -21.69
CA VAL A 30 -39.23 12.70 -21.76
C VAL A 30 -39.26 11.80 -20.52
N GLY A 31 -39.99 12.13 -19.45
CA GLY A 31 -39.77 11.69 -18.06
C GLY A 31 -39.71 10.20 -17.72
N GLY A 32 -40.19 9.33 -18.60
CA GLY A 32 -40.00 7.88 -18.48
C GLY A 32 -38.90 7.30 -19.41
N ARG A 33 -38.41 8.09 -20.37
CA ARG A 33 -37.56 7.68 -21.49
C ARG A 33 -36.17 8.30 -21.48
N TYR A 34 -35.88 9.27 -20.61
CA TYR A 34 -34.53 9.81 -20.50
C TYR A 34 -33.61 8.73 -19.93
N GLN A 35 -32.65 8.27 -20.74
CA GLN A 35 -31.60 7.36 -20.32
C GLN A 35 -30.27 8.09 -20.52
N PRO A 36 -29.53 8.42 -19.44
CA PRO A 36 -28.25 9.08 -19.58
C PRO A 36 -27.29 8.21 -20.39
N LEU A 37 -26.43 8.85 -21.19
CA LEU A 37 -25.44 8.13 -21.97
C LEU A 37 -24.50 7.36 -21.05
N THR A 38 -24.52 6.04 -21.17
CA THR A 38 -23.68 5.17 -20.34
C THR A 38 -22.22 5.22 -20.84
N GLY A 39 -21.26 4.99 -19.94
CA GLY A 39 -19.84 4.92 -20.29
C GLY A 39 -19.51 3.99 -21.47
N PRO A 40 -20.12 2.78 -21.58
CA PRO A 40 -19.99 1.93 -22.76
C PRO A 40 -20.54 2.56 -24.04
N ASN A 41 -21.69 3.23 -24.00
CA ASN A 41 -22.27 3.86 -25.18
C ASN A 41 -21.47 5.10 -25.60
N ALA A 42 -20.99 5.88 -24.64
CA ALA A 42 -20.09 7.01 -24.89
C ALA A 42 -18.80 6.55 -25.59
N GLY A 43 -18.16 5.50 -25.10
CA GLY A 43 -16.97 4.94 -25.75
C GLY A 43 -17.23 4.42 -27.15
N LYS A 44 -18.38 3.76 -27.38
CA LYS A 44 -18.80 3.32 -28.72
C LYS A 44 -19.00 4.48 -29.69
N LEU A 45 -19.68 5.53 -29.28
CA LEU A 45 -19.93 6.71 -30.13
C LEU A 45 -18.63 7.44 -30.50
N LEU A 46 -17.64 7.41 -29.60
CA LEU A 46 -16.34 8.05 -29.82
C LEU A 46 -15.30 7.11 -30.46
N HIS A 47 -15.65 5.86 -30.76
CA HIS A 47 -14.70 4.83 -31.21
C HIS A 47 -13.46 4.71 -30.30
N LEU A 48 -13.64 4.90 -28.99
CA LEU A 48 -12.55 4.92 -28.02
C LEU A 48 -11.86 3.55 -27.96
N THR A 49 -10.56 3.52 -28.24
CA THR A 49 -9.73 2.32 -28.10
C THR A 49 -9.17 2.19 -26.68
N ALA A 50 -8.75 0.98 -26.31
CA ALA A 50 -8.14 0.72 -25.00
C ALA A 50 -6.85 1.54 -24.86
N GLU A 51 -6.04 1.61 -25.92
CA GLU A 51 -4.81 2.39 -25.97
C GLU A 51 -5.07 3.88 -25.64
N GLU A 52 -6.00 4.52 -26.35
CA GLU A 52 -6.36 5.93 -26.11
C GLU A 52 -6.92 6.13 -24.70
N ARG A 53 -7.76 5.19 -24.23
CA ARG A 53 -8.32 5.23 -22.89
C ARG A 53 -7.22 5.24 -21.82
N TRP A 54 -6.17 4.41 -22.00
CA TRP A 54 -5.02 4.37 -21.09
C TRP A 54 -4.11 5.59 -21.24
N ALA A 55 -3.80 6.01 -22.47
CA ALA A 55 -2.97 7.18 -22.75
C ALA A 55 -3.57 8.47 -22.16
N CYS A 56 -4.90 8.62 -22.25
CA CYS A 56 -5.63 9.77 -21.72
C CYS A 56 -6.12 9.58 -20.28
N SER A 57 -5.80 8.46 -19.62
CA SER A 57 -6.25 8.15 -18.25
C SER A 57 -7.79 8.23 -18.06
N ILE A 58 -8.56 7.82 -19.06
CA ILE A 58 -10.01 7.88 -19.04
C ILE A 58 -10.58 6.75 -18.17
N THR A 59 -11.35 7.12 -17.13
CA THR A 59 -11.98 6.17 -16.20
C THR A 59 -13.48 6.03 -16.38
N THR A 60 -14.12 7.02 -17.02
CA THR A 60 -15.58 7.16 -17.12
C THR A 60 -16.18 6.45 -18.34
N MET A 61 -15.41 6.26 -19.41
CA MET A 61 -15.83 5.63 -20.66
C MET A 61 -15.09 4.31 -20.90
N MET A 62 -15.76 3.36 -21.54
CA MET A 62 -15.21 2.02 -21.82
C MET A 62 -14.75 1.94 -23.26
N ALA A 63 -13.61 1.28 -23.50
CA ALA A 63 -13.12 1.09 -24.85
C ALA A 63 -13.91 0.02 -25.61
N ILE A 64 -13.90 0.10 -26.94
CA ILE A 64 -14.68 -0.77 -27.83
C ILE A 64 -14.00 -2.10 -28.15
N ASP A 65 -12.67 -2.15 -28.00
CA ASP A 65 -11.76 -3.21 -28.42
C ASP A 65 -11.23 -4.05 -27.24
N GLU A 66 -11.70 -3.80 -26.03
CA GLU A 66 -11.40 -4.63 -24.86
C GLU A 66 -12.68 -5.21 -24.23
N THR A 67 -12.59 -6.46 -23.82
CA THR A 67 -13.60 -7.07 -22.96
C THR A 67 -13.48 -6.56 -21.53
N LYS A 68 -14.53 -6.77 -20.73
CA LYS A 68 -14.48 -6.50 -19.28
C LYS A 68 -13.35 -7.29 -18.59
N ALA A 69 -13.10 -8.52 -19.03
CA ALA A 69 -12.09 -9.38 -18.43
C ALA A 69 -10.66 -8.85 -18.70
N GLU A 70 -10.36 -8.49 -19.95
CA GLU A 70 -9.06 -7.94 -20.35
C GLU A 70 -8.76 -6.64 -19.61
N ARG A 71 -9.75 -5.74 -19.51
CA ARG A 71 -9.62 -4.50 -18.73
C ARG A 71 -9.26 -4.74 -17.27
N LEU A 72 -9.95 -5.68 -16.62
CA LEU A 72 -9.69 -6.02 -15.22
C LEU A 72 -8.29 -6.65 -15.06
N ALA A 73 -7.86 -7.48 -16.01
CA ALA A 73 -6.53 -8.05 -16.04
C ALA A 73 -5.45 -6.97 -16.20
N ALA A 74 -5.64 -6.01 -17.10
CA ALA A 74 -4.74 -4.87 -17.30
C ALA A 74 -4.61 -4.00 -16.05
N VAL A 75 -5.74 -3.66 -15.40
CA VAL A 75 -5.72 -2.93 -14.12
C VAL A 75 -4.99 -3.72 -13.03
N ALA A 76 -5.19 -5.04 -12.96
CA ALA A 76 -4.50 -5.88 -12.00
C ALA A 76 -2.99 -5.95 -12.25
N GLU A 77 -2.56 -5.99 -13.52
CA GLU A 77 -1.14 -5.98 -13.89
C GLU A 77 -0.48 -4.64 -13.53
N ASP A 78 -1.09 -3.53 -13.92
CA ASP A 78 -0.61 -2.18 -13.59
C ASP A 78 -0.47 -1.98 -12.07
N ARG A 79 -1.46 -2.42 -11.29
CA ARG A 79 -1.36 -2.43 -9.81
C ARG A 79 -0.18 -3.25 -9.32
N ARG A 80 0.03 -4.46 -9.88
CA ARG A 80 1.16 -5.34 -9.52
C ARG A 80 2.50 -4.72 -9.91
N GLN A 81 2.58 -4.01 -11.02
CA GLN A 81 3.80 -3.32 -11.44
C GLN A 81 4.12 -2.16 -10.49
N ARG A 82 3.13 -1.32 -10.17
CA ARG A 82 3.32 -0.21 -9.20
C ARG A 82 3.72 -0.72 -7.82
N ASP A 83 3.15 -1.82 -7.35
CA ASP A 83 3.55 -2.46 -6.08
C ASP A 83 5.01 -2.93 -6.12
N ARG A 84 5.43 -3.58 -7.21
CA ARG A 84 6.82 -4.01 -7.43
C ARG A 84 7.77 -2.81 -7.43
N GLU A 85 7.42 -1.74 -8.13
CA GLU A 85 8.21 -0.51 -8.17
C GLU A 85 8.29 0.17 -6.80
N ARG A 86 7.18 0.23 -6.06
CA ARG A 86 7.16 0.77 -4.69
C ARG A 86 8.11 0.00 -3.79
N LYS A 87 8.01 -1.33 -3.75
CA LYS A 87 8.93 -2.19 -2.98
C LYS A 87 10.38 -2.05 -3.43
N ARG A 88 10.63 -1.89 -4.73
CA ARG A 88 11.98 -1.64 -5.25
C ARG A 88 12.54 -0.32 -4.72
N ARG A 89 11.75 0.76 -4.74
CA ARG A 89 12.13 2.08 -4.20
C ARG A 89 12.37 2.01 -2.69
N GLU A 90 11.48 1.36 -1.94
CA GLU A 90 11.64 1.13 -0.50
C GLU A 90 12.97 0.41 -0.20
N ARG A 91 13.27 -0.67 -0.92
CA ARG A 91 14.54 -1.41 -0.77
C ARG A 91 15.77 -0.59 -1.15
N ALA A 92 15.66 0.25 -2.17
CA ALA A 92 16.76 1.12 -2.61
C ALA A 92 17.03 2.26 -1.61
N GLY A 93 15.97 2.81 -0.99
CA GLY A 93 16.08 3.85 0.04
C GLY A 93 16.42 3.32 1.44
N THR A 94 16.28 2.01 1.67
CA THR A 94 16.67 1.40 2.94
C THR A 94 18.18 1.15 2.96
N VAL A 95 18.88 1.79 3.89
CA VAL A 95 20.28 1.46 4.18
C VAL A 95 20.33 -0.01 4.61
N LYS A 96 20.98 -0.86 3.79
CA LYS A 96 21.20 -2.27 4.14
C LYS A 96 22.02 -2.30 5.43
N LYS A 97 21.43 -2.76 6.54
CA LYS A 97 22.16 -2.94 7.80
C LYS A 97 23.39 -3.81 7.51
N GLN A 98 24.56 -3.33 7.92
CA GLN A 98 25.78 -4.11 7.79
C GLN A 98 25.60 -5.44 8.53
N ARG A 99 26.10 -6.53 7.94
CA ARG A 99 25.97 -7.89 8.48
C ARG A 99 26.45 -7.99 9.93
N THR A 100 27.50 -7.25 10.27
CA THR A 100 28.04 -7.12 11.62
C THR A 100 27.02 -6.60 12.63
N ILE A 101 26.20 -5.61 12.27
CA ILE A 101 25.14 -5.04 13.12
C ILE A 101 23.99 -6.04 13.29
N TYR A 102 23.62 -6.78 12.24
CA TYR A 102 22.60 -7.83 12.32
C TYR A 102 23.04 -8.99 13.21
N GLU A 103 24.30 -9.42 13.09
CA GLU A 103 24.83 -10.57 13.81
C GLU A 103 25.28 -10.25 15.24
N ALA A 104 25.39 -8.97 15.62
CA ALA A 104 25.84 -8.53 16.95
C ALA A 104 24.97 -9.10 18.09
N GLY A 105 23.65 -9.17 17.89
CA GLY A 105 22.72 -9.77 18.85
C GLY A 105 22.44 -11.27 18.64
N SER A 106 23.14 -11.92 17.71
CA SER A 106 22.87 -13.34 17.42
C SER A 106 23.37 -14.22 18.57
N ILE A 107 22.57 -15.22 18.94
CA ILE A 107 22.92 -16.23 19.96
C ILE A 107 24.26 -16.92 19.63
N SER A 108 24.57 -17.10 18.34
CA SER A 108 25.84 -17.64 17.85
C SER A 108 27.05 -16.78 18.19
N ARG A 109 26.88 -15.45 18.28
CA ARG A 109 27.95 -14.50 18.60
C ARG A 109 28.01 -14.18 20.08
N ALA A 110 26.86 -14.11 20.76
CA ALA A 110 26.75 -13.93 22.20
C ALA A 110 27.22 -15.16 23.00
N LYS A 111 27.12 -16.36 22.40
CA LYS A 111 27.58 -17.64 22.96
C LYS A 111 27.26 -17.84 24.46
N PRO A 112 25.99 -17.73 24.87
CA PRO A 112 25.61 -17.80 26.29
C PRO A 112 26.00 -19.11 26.97
N TRP A 113 26.16 -20.21 26.22
CA TRP A 113 26.63 -21.49 26.74
C TRP A 113 28.06 -21.45 27.28
N GLU A 114 28.94 -20.58 26.74
CA GLU A 114 30.30 -20.42 27.25
C GLU A 114 30.28 -19.83 28.68
N ALA A 115 29.40 -18.86 28.94
CA ALA A 115 29.21 -18.26 30.27
C ALA A 115 28.64 -19.25 31.30
N LEU A 116 27.87 -20.23 30.83
CA LEU A 116 27.31 -21.32 31.64
C LEU A 116 28.26 -22.53 31.77
N GLY A 117 29.45 -22.49 31.16
CA GLY A 117 30.40 -23.60 31.18
C GLY A 117 29.92 -24.86 30.47
N MET A 118 28.98 -24.76 29.53
CA MET A 118 28.37 -25.90 28.83
C MET A 118 28.63 -25.86 27.31
N SER A 119 28.46 -27.00 26.65
CA SER A 119 28.51 -27.05 25.19
C SER A 119 27.24 -26.47 24.56
N ARG A 120 27.37 -25.89 23.36
CA ARG A 120 26.24 -25.34 22.59
C ARG A 120 25.09 -26.34 22.44
N ALA A 121 25.39 -27.60 22.13
CA ALA A 121 24.39 -28.64 21.95
C ALA A 121 23.64 -28.94 23.25
N SER A 122 24.35 -28.96 24.38
CA SER A 122 23.75 -29.12 25.71
C SER A 122 22.81 -27.96 26.04
N TRP A 123 23.22 -26.73 25.75
CA TRP A 123 22.41 -25.52 25.99
C TRP A 123 21.08 -25.51 25.21
N TYR A 124 21.09 -25.91 23.93
CA TYR A 124 19.84 -26.04 23.15
C TYR A 124 18.94 -27.18 23.67
N ARG A 125 19.52 -28.30 24.09
CA ARG A 125 18.78 -29.44 24.65
C ARG A 125 18.18 -29.13 26.03
N ALA A 126 18.88 -28.32 26.83
CA ALA A 126 18.45 -27.86 28.15
C ALA A 126 17.40 -26.73 28.09
N GLY A 127 16.97 -26.30 26.89
CA GLY A 127 15.91 -25.30 26.75
C GLY A 127 16.37 -23.85 26.89
N LYS A 128 17.65 -23.55 26.65
CA LYS A 128 18.25 -22.20 26.70
C LYS A 128 18.18 -21.55 28.10
N PRO A 129 18.76 -22.19 29.12
CA PRO A 129 18.86 -21.56 30.44
C PRO A 129 19.61 -20.23 30.35
N GLU A 130 19.18 -19.23 31.11
CA GLU A 130 19.89 -17.96 31.27
C GLU A 130 21.03 -18.12 32.29
N PRO A 131 22.19 -17.47 32.10
CA PRO A 131 23.25 -17.43 33.09
C PRO A 131 22.75 -16.69 34.33
N THR A 132 22.43 -17.44 35.38
CA THR A 132 22.18 -16.85 36.70
C THR A 132 23.49 -16.28 37.22
N VAL A 133 23.45 -15.03 37.70
CA VAL A 133 24.57 -14.31 38.31
C VAL A 133 24.88 -14.98 39.66
N ALA A 134 25.53 -16.14 39.64
CA ALA A 134 25.86 -16.89 40.84
C ALA A 134 27.24 -16.43 41.34
N GLU A 135 27.20 -15.79 42.51
CA GLU A 135 28.31 -15.27 43.31
C GLU A 135 29.54 -16.18 43.30
N HIS A 136 30.70 -15.58 43.04
CA HIS A 136 32.02 -16.17 43.31
C HIS A 136 32.13 -16.46 44.82
N ARG A 137 31.77 -17.67 45.24
CA ARG A 137 32.20 -18.19 46.53
C ARG A 137 33.68 -18.53 46.42
N GLU A 138 34.51 -17.58 46.83
CA GLU A 138 35.92 -17.80 47.13
C GLU A 138 36.02 -18.89 48.21
N THR A 139 36.28 -20.12 47.78
CA THR A 139 36.83 -21.15 48.66
C THR A 139 38.29 -20.76 48.91
N SER A 140 38.54 -19.95 49.93
CA SER A 140 39.87 -19.81 50.52
C SER A 140 40.29 -21.16 51.10
N MET A 141 41.08 -21.91 50.33
CA MET A 141 42.01 -22.89 50.89
C MET A 141 43.07 -22.13 51.69
N SER A 142 42.84 -21.93 52.99
CA SER A 142 43.95 -21.63 53.91
C SER A 142 44.65 -22.94 54.24
N ALA A 143 45.80 -23.11 53.60
CA ALA A 143 46.74 -24.19 53.78
C ALA A 143 47.20 -24.33 55.25
N LEU A 144 47.49 -25.59 55.61
CA LEU A 144 48.38 -25.97 56.70
C LEU A 144 49.67 -25.15 56.71
N SER A 145 50.03 -24.60 57.88
CA SER A 145 51.42 -24.44 58.30
C SER A 145 51.49 -24.56 59.82
N ILE A 146 52.14 -25.66 60.22
CA ILE A 146 52.99 -25.92 61.41
C ILE A 146 52.66 -25.12 62.68
#